data_AF-A0A7I9UXV4-F1
#
_entry.id   AF-A0A7I9UXV4-F1
#
_cell.length_a   1.000
_cell.length_b   1.000
_cell.length_c   1.000
_cell.angle_alpha   90.00
_cell.angle_beta   90.00
_cell.angle_gamma   90.00
#
_symmetry.space_group_name_H-M   'P 1'
#
loop_
_entity.id
_entity.type
_entity.pdbx_description
1 polymer ?
#
loop_
_entity_poly.entity_id
_entity_poly.type
_entity_poly.pdbx_seq_one_letter_code
_entity_poly.pdbx_strand_id
1 'polypeptide(L)'
;MTVIDTPPGAAVPIPGFDTAITMAEAAACDNPTWWNDVRNRTHDADVGYASSVLLAEFIRHHAHVHGVPVSDIWARIRATGELPI
;
A
#
# COMPACT_ATOMS: atom_id res chain seq x y z
N MET A 1 -8.87 -1.07 45.79
CA MET A 1 -8.44 -1.80 44.58
C MET A 1 -9.46 -1.48 43.51
N THR A 2 -9.21 -0.45 42.71
CA THR A 2 -10.18 0.08 41.74
C THR A 2 -9.86 -0.57 40.40
N VAL A 3 -10.74 -1.45 39.93
CA VAL A 3 -10.68 -2.02 38.58
C VAL A 3 -11.07 -0.89 37.62
N ILE A 4 -10.12 -0.45 36.79
CA ILE A 4 -10.42 0.46 35.69
C ILE A 4 -11.03 -0.38 34.58
N ASP A 5 -12.35 -0.29 34.44
CA ASP A 5 -13.09 -0.80 33.28
C ASP A 5 -12.60 -0.03 32.05
N THR A 6 -11.80 -0.68 31.21
CA THR A 6 -11.40 -0.14 29.90
C THR A 6 -12.54 -0.45 28.93
N PRO A 7 -13.12 0.54 28.24
CA PRO A 7 -14.22 0.28 27.32
C PRO A 7 -13.77 -0.67 26.19
N PRO A 8 -14.55 -1.71 25.85
CA PRO A 8 -14.20 -2.61 24.77
C PRO A 8 -14.35 -1.87 23.43
N GLY A 9 -13.24 -1.67 22.73
CA GLY A 9 -13.28 -1.36 21.29
C GLY A 9 -12.87 0.05 20.87
N ALA A 10 -12.00 0.75 21.58
CA ALA A 10 -11.20 1.79 20.92
C ALA A 10 -10.27 1.10 19.91
N ALA A 11 -10.62 1.14 18.63
CA ALA A 11 -9.76 0.63 17.56
C ALA A 11 -8.40 1.31 17.68
N VAL A 12 -7.37 0.53 18.01
CA VAL A 12 -6.00 1.05 18.06
C VAL A 12 -5.65 1.50 16.65
N PRO A 13 -5.33 2.78 16.42
CA PRO A 13 -4.90 3.25 15.11
C PRO A 13 -3.67 2.44 14.70
N ILE A 14 -3.74 1.76 13.55
CA ILE A 14 -2.58 1.07 13.00
C ILE A 14 -1.70 2.15 12.38
N PRO A 15 -0.48 2.39 12.90
CA PRO A 15 0.43 3.36 12.32
C PRO A 15 0.59 3.07 10.82
N GLY A 16 0.41 4.10 10.00
CA GLY A 16 0.59 3.98 8.56
C GLY A 16 -0.58 3.43 7.74
N PHE A 17 -1.69 3.07 8.36
CA PHE A 17 -2.87 2.58 7.65
C PHE A 17 -3.47 3.65 6.73
N ASP A 18 -3.57 4.89 7.19
CA ASP A 18 -4.08 6.00 6.36
C ASP A 18 -3.17 6.28 5.16
N THR A 19 -1.85 6.15 5.35
CA THR A 19 -0.89 6.26 4.25
C THR A 19 -1.09 5.14 3.24
N ALA A 20 -1.31 3.91 3.71
CA ALA A 20 -1.61 2.78 2.85
C ALA A 20 -2.90 3.01 2.05
N ILE A 21 -3.99 3.43 2.71
CA ILE A 21 -5.26 3.79 2.05
C ILE A 21 -5.00 4.84 0.96
N THR A 22 -4.26 5.91 1.28
CA THR A 22 -3.91 6.97 0.32
C THR A 22 -3.12 6.42 -0.88
N MET A 23 -2.20 5.48 -0.66
CA MET A 23 -1.46 4.82 -1.75
C MET A 23 -2.37 3.90 -2.58
N ALA A 24 -3.34 3.23 -1.97
CA ALA A 24 -4.33 2.41 -2.67
C ALA A 24 -5.25 3.27 -3.55
N GLU A 25 -5.70 4.42 -3.04
CA GLU A 25 -6.49 5.39 -3.80
C GLU A 25 -5.69 5.96 -4.98
N ALA A 26 -4.40 6.24 -4.79
CA ALA A 26 -3.53 6.69 -5.87
C ALA A 26 -3.38 5.65 -6.98
N ALA A 27 -3.30 4.37 -6.62
CA ALA A 27 -3.28 3.27 -7.58
C ALA A 27 -4.64 3.10 -8.29
N ALA A 28 -5.76 3.19 -7.55
CA ALA A 28 -7.10 3.10 -8.14
C ALA A 28 -7.42 4.26 -9.10
N CYS A 29 -6.76 5.40 -8.93
CA CYS A 29 -6.86 6.57 -9.82
C CYS A 29 -5.83 6.58 -10.96
N ASP A 30 -5.03 5.52 -11.14
CA ASP A 30 -3.91 5.48 -12.09
C ASP A 30 -2.98 6.70 -12.00
N ASN A 31 -2.71 7.18 -10.78
CA ASN A 31 -1.93 8.39 -10.52
C ASN A 31 -0.57 8.07 -9.89
N PRO A 32 0.45 7.71 -10.69
CA PRO A 32 1.77 7.30 -10.19
C PRO A 32 2.54 8.45 -9.52
N THR A 33 2.26 9.70 -9.88
CA THR A 33 2.88 10.88 -9.24
C THR A 33 2.43 11.00 -7.78
N TRP A 34 1.13 10.86 -7.54
CA TRP A 34 0.56 10.88 -6.19
C TRP A 34 1.08 9.69 -5.36
N TRP A 35 1.16 8.50 -5.95
CA TRP A 35 1.71 7.32 -5.29
C TRP A 35 3.16 7.52 -4.84
N ASN A 36 4.02 8.07 -5.71
CA ASN A 36 5.43 8.32 -5.41
C ASN A 36 5.63 9.42 -4.35
N ASP A 37 4.78 10.45 -4.37
CA ASP A 37 4.80 11.52 -3.39
C ASP A 37 4.46 11.02 -1.97
N VAL A 38 3.44 10.17 -1.84
CA VAL A 38 3.09 9.53 -0.57
C VAL A 38 4.20 8.60 -0.09
N ARG A 39 4.80 7.81 -0.99
CA ARG A 39 5.93 6.94 -0.67
C ARG A 39 7.13 7.72 -0.13
N ASN A 40 7.52 8.82 -0.77
CA ASN A 40 8.73 9.58 -0.40
C ASN A 40 8.59 10.33 0.94
N ARG A 41 7.37 10.70 1.32
CA ARG A 41 7.12 11.38 2.59
C ARG A 41 7.14 10.43 3.78
N THR A 42 7.06 9.12 3.54
CA THR A 42 6.78 8.18 4.61
C THR A 42 8.01 7.37 5.01
N HIS A 43 8.49 7.59 6.23
CA HIS A 43 9.67 6.92 6.82
C HIS A 43 9.28 5.91 7.92
N ASP A 44 8.02 5.51 7.96
CA ASP A 44 7.48 4.63 9.00
C ASP A 44 7.50 3.15 8.55
N ALA A 45 8.00 2.27 9.42
CA ALA A 45 8.17 0.85 9.12
C ALA A 45 6.82 0.14 8.91
N ASP A 46 5.79 0.54 9.65
CA ASP A 46 4.44 -0.02 9.51
C ASP A 46 3.80 0.37 8.17
N VAL A 47 4.11 1.57 7.66
CA VAL A 47 3.74 1.99 6.30
C VAL A 47 4.49 1.17 5.27
N GLY A 48 5.76 0.86 5.49
CA GLY A 48 6.54 -0.02 4.62
C GLY A 48 5.87 -1.37 4.41
N TYR A 49 5.33 -1.96 5.48
CA TYR A 49 4.57 -3.20 5.40
C TYR A 49 3.25 -3.01 4.63
N ALA A 50 2.43 -2.04 5.04
CA ALA A 50 1.10 -1.83 4.45
C ALA A 50 1.17 -1.46 2.95
N SER A 51 2.11 -0.59 2.57
CA SER A 51 2.37 -0.24 1.17
C SER A 51 2.88 -1.41 0.34
N SER A 52 3.67 -2.32 0.93
CA SER A 52 4.13 -3.54 0.26
C SER A 52 2.97 -4.51 -0.02
N VAL A 53 2.02 -4.64 0.91
CA VAL A 53 0.81 -5.46 0.72
C VAL A 53 -0.05 -4.91 -0.41
N LEU A 54 -0.29 -3.59 -0.42
CA LEU A 54 -1.07 -2.94 -1.47
C LEU A 54 -0.40 -3.03 -2.85
N LEU A 55 0.93 -2.85 -2.90
CA LEU A 55 1.70 -3.06 -4.13
C LEU A 55 1.54 -4.50 -4.63
N ALA A 56 1.56 -5.49 -3.74
CA ALA A 56 1.37 -6.89 -4.10
C ALA A 56 -0.04 -7.18 -4.63
N GLU A 57 -1.09 -6.54 -4.09
CA GLU A 57 -2.46 -6.67 -4.63
C GLU A 57 -2.60 -5.98 -5.98
N PHE A 58 -2.05 -4.77 -6.14
CA PHE A 58 -2.04 -4.04 -7.40
C PHE A 58 -1.35 -4.86 -8.53
N ILE A 59 -0.16 -5.41 -8.26
CA ILE A 59 0.55 -6.25 -9.24
C ILE A 59 -0.29 -7.48 -9.61
N ARG A 60 -0.93 -8.13 -8.63
CA ARG A 60 -1.79 -9.30 -8.88
C ARG A 60 -3.00 -8.95 -9.73
N HIS A 61 -3.66 -7.84 -9.43
CA HIS A 61 -4.79 -7.35 -10.21
C HIS A 61 -4.39 -7.03 -11.65
N HIS A 62 -3.31 -6.26 -11.84
CA HIS A 62 -2.82 -5.90 -13.16
C HIS A 62 -2.38 -7.12 -13.97
N ALA A 63 -1.70 -8.10 -13.33
CA ALA A 63 -1.35 -9.37 -13.96
C ALA A 63 -2.59 -10.10 -14.48
N HIS A 64 -3.64 -10.14 -13.65
CA HIS A 64 -4.89 -10.79 -13.99
C HIS A 64 -5.61 -10.09 -15.17
N VAL A 65 -5.75 -8.76 -15.12
CA VAL A 65 -6.44 -7.98 -16.16
C VAL A 65 -5.73 -8.09 -17.51
N HIS A 66 -4.40 -8.08 -17.52
CA HIS A 66 -3.61 -8.13 -18.76
C HIS A 66 -3.24 -9.55 -19.21
N GLY A 67 -3.60 -10.58 -18.44
CA GLY A 67 -3.26 -11.97 -18.75
C GLY A 67 -1.76 -12.25 -18.78
N VAL A 68 -0.97 -11.53 -17.98
CA VAL A 68 0.50 -11.67 -17.91
C VAL A 68 0.95 -12.23 -16.55
N PRO A 69 2.12 -12.87 -16.47
CA PRO A 69 2.66 -13.30 -15.19
C PRO A 69 2.94 -12.12 -14.23
N VAL A 70 2.62 -12.31 -12.94
CA VAL A 70 2.99 -11.39 -11.84
C VAL A 70 4.49 -11.10 -11.83
N SER A 71 5.32 -12.11 -12.15
CA SER A 71 6.78 -11.99 -12.22
C SER A 71 7.24 -10.95 -13.22
N ASP A 72 6.52 -10.80 -14.33
CA ASP A 72 6.94 -9.97 -15.45
C ASP A 72 6.66 -8.49 -15.14
N ILE A 73 5.51 -8.23 -14.52
CA ILE A 73 5.17 -6.91 -13.97
C ILE A 73 6.17 -6.51 -12.88
N TRP A 74 6.48 -7.43 -11.96
CA TRP A 74 7.46 -7.16 -10.91
C TRP A 74 8.88 -6.92 -11.45
N ALA A 75 9.29 -7.68 -12.47
CA ALA A 75 10.58 -7.49 -13.12
C ALA A 75 10.68 -6.11 -13.78
N ARG A 76 9.61 -5.66 -14.45
CA ARG A 76 9.52 -4.31 -15.03
C ARG A 76 9.63 -3.24 -13.96
N ILE A 77 8.84 -3.31 -12.89
CA ILE A 77 8.86 -2.34 -11.79
C ILE A 77 10.26 -2.26 -11.16
N ARG A 78 10.96 -3.39 -10.97
CA ARG A 78 12.33 -3.37 -10.44
C ARG A 78 13.36 -2.78 -11.40
N ALA A 79 13.17 -2.96 -12.71
CA ALA A 79 14.09 -2.45 -13.71
C ALA A 79 13.93 -0.95 -13.95
N THR A 80 12.70 -0.43 -13.89
CA THR A 80 12.39 0.96 -14.22
C THR A 80 12.12 1.84 -13.00
N GLY A 81 11.72 1.25 -11.88
CA GLY A 81 11.21 1.98 -10.72
C GLY A 81 9.79 2.52 -10.90
N GLU A 82 9.13 2.21 -12.01
CA GLU A 82 7.83 2.78 -12.40
C GLU A 82 6.71 1.74 -12.33
N LEU A 83 5.52 2.18 -11.89
CA LEU A 83 4.32 1.35 -11.95
C LEU A 83 3.84 1.20 -13.42
N PRO A 84 3.26 0.05 -13.79
CA PRO A 84 2.47 -0.08 -15.01
C PRO A 84 1.28 0.89 -14.97
N ILE A 85 1.02 1.52 -16.12
CA ILE A 85 -0.15 2.34 -16.45
C ILE A 85 -0.99 1.58 -17.47
#